data_AF-A0A8J6S8K3-F1
#
_entry.id   AF-A0A8J6S8K3-F1
#
_cell.length_a   1.000
_cell.length_b   1.000
_cell.length_c   1.000
_cell.angle_alpha   90.00
_cell.angle_beta   90.00
_cell.angle_gamma   90.00
#
_symmetry.space_group_name_H-M   'P 1'
#
loop_
_entity.id
_entity.type
_entity.pdbx_description
1 polymer ?
#
loop_
_entity_poly.entity_id
_entity_poly.type
_entity_poly.pdbx_seq_one_letter_code
_entity_poly.pdbx_strand_id
1 'polypeptide(L)'
;MITQRLQLLFQRLLHPSSSGLTILLWIALVAPAQAAMELRVAIQQGVSKITIGSSTKAVIRDGAGRVVGEMAPMDGKEARSSGGSVAMDGRKATDLLIEPTSGGYVWIGDRWYRGRARIVPSGKGLTAVNQVDLEQYLYSVLGAEMGGNWPLEALKAQAVAARTYALYKRQTSGNGVYDLGDTQSSQVYKGLDTETTGTHQAVNATAGQVLTYNNQLILAVFHSSSGGHTENVENVWTQPLPYLRGVADYDQGAPPYQWQKTFSKSELSRLLGVSNIKTLVPERTTPTGRIMTMKVVGNGSTRRMSGSQLRSALGLKSTWFTVSSSSTGFQINGRGFGHGLGLSQWGAHNLAQQGVNYQQILGHYYQNTALTSLQVK
;
A
#
# COMPACT_ATOMS: atom_id res chain seq x y z
N MET A 1 -43.52 -44.23 31.23
CA MET A 1 -43.60 -45.69 31.00
C MET A 1 -42.98 -45.95 29.62
N ILE A 2 -41.75 -46.46 29.59
CA ILE A 2 -41.43 -47.87 29.24
C ILE A 2 -41.35 -48.00 27.69
N THR A 3 -40.17 -47.73 27.10
CA THR A 3 -39.08 -48.68 26.69
C THR A 3 -39.19 -49.06 25.20
N GLN A 4 -38.17 -48.84 24.37
CA GLN A 4 -37.07 -49.78 24.03
C GLN A 4 -37.61 -51.12 23.45
N ARG A 5 -37.09 -51.81 22.43
CA ARG A 5 -35.77 -51.87 21.77
C ARG A 5 -35.85 -53.07 20.78
N LEU A 6 -34.94 -53.08 19.80
CA LEU A 6 -34.28 -54.28 19.19
C LEU A 6 -35.18 -55.23 18.35
N GLN A 7 -34.76 -55.97 17.31
CA GLN A 7 -33.44 -56.49 16.92
C GLN A 7 -33.48 -57.05 15.47
N LEU A 8 -32.44 -56.75 14.69
CA LEU A 8 -31.62 -57.59 13.77
C LEU A 8 -32.17 -58.90 13.12
N LEU A 9 -31.89 -59.08 11.81
CA LEU A 9 -31.24 -60.27 11.18
C LEU A 9 -30.96 -59.97 9.67
N PHE A 10 -29.73 -59.69 9.22
CA PHE A 10 -28.63 -60.56 8.76
C PHE A 10 -28.90 -61.55 7.59
N GLN A 11 -28.21 -61.24 6.47
CA GLN A 11 -27.52 -62.12 5.50
C GLN A 11 -28.15 -62.55 4.15
N ARG A 12 -27.37 -62.21 3.10
CA ARG A 12 -26.95 -63.01 1.92
C ARG A 12 -27.93 -63.15 0.74
N LEU A 13 -27.58 -62.55 -0.40
CA LEU A 13 -26.95 -63.26 -1.55
C LEU A 13 -26.69 -62.30 -2.73
N LEU A 14 -25.49 -62.41 -3.28
CA LEU A 14 -25.06 -61.79 -4.54
C LEU A 14 -25.73 -62.51 -5.72
N HIS A 15 -26.33 -61.76 -6.65
CA HIS A 15 -26.16 -61.99 -8.08
C HIS A 15 -26.50 -60.70 -8.86
N PRO A 16 -25.76 -60.39 -9.95
CA PRO A 16 -25.88 -59.12 -10.66
C PRO A 16 -26.91 -59.23 -11.78
N SER A 17 -27.83 -58.28 -11.85
CA SER A 17 -28.68 -58.09 -13.03
C SER A 17 -28.77 -56.60 -13.36
N SER A 18 -28.02 -56.24 -14.39
CA SER A 18 -28.37 -55.24 -15.42
C SER A 18 -29.57 -54.33 -15.11
N SER A 19 -29.29 -53.06 -14.83
CA SER A 19 -29.92 -51.88 -15.46
C SER A 19 -29.43 -50.62 -14.74
N GLY A 20 -29.24 -49.55 -15.51
CA GLY A 20 -28.45 -48.39 -15.14
C GLY A 20 -28.94 -47.60 -13.93
N LEU A 21 -27.98 -47.04 -13.19
CA LEU A 21 -27.91 -45.61 -12.87
C LEU A 21 -26.54 -45.34 -12.23
N THR A 22 -25.56 -44.94 -13.03
CA THR A 22 -24.32 -44.37 -12.52
C THR A 22 -24.64 -42.96 -12.04
N ILE A 23 -24.94 -42.78 -10.75
CA ILE A 23 -25.03 -41.44 -10.15
C ILE A 23 -23.60 -40.93 -10.00
N LEU A 24 -23.12 -40.24 -11.04
CA LEU A 24 -21.94 -39.39 -10.97
C LEU A 24 -22.31 -38.17 -10.11
N LEU A 25 -21.95 -38.21 -8.84
CA LEU A 25 -22.03 -37.06 -7.94
C LEU A 25 -20.94 -36.05 -8.36
N TRP A 26 -21.27 -35.16 -9.29
CA TRP A 26 -20.47 -33.96 -9.55
C TRP A 26 -20.63 -33.02 -8.34
N ILE A 27 -19.74 -33.14 -7.37
CA ILE A 27 -19.51 -32.05 -6.43
C ILE A 27 -18.77 -30.97 -7.22
N ALA A 28 -19.55 -30.12 -7.90
CA ALA A 28 -19.06 -28.84 -8.34
C ALA A 28 -18.67 -28.05 -7.08
N LEU A 29 -17.38 -28.01 -6.79
CA LEU A 29 -16.77 -26.99 -5.94
C LEU A 29 -17.02 -25.65 -6.63
N VAL A 30 -18.22 -25.10 -6.46
CA VAL A 30 -18.47 -23.69 -6.69
C VAL A 30 -17.76 -23.00 -5.53
N ALA A 31 -16.47 -22.70 -5.72
CA ALA A 31 -15.82 -21.68 -4.92
C ALA A 31 -16.74 -20.46 -5.00
N PRO A 32 -17.24 -19.92 -3.88
CA PRO A 32 -18.03 -18.70 -3.94
C PRO A 32 -17.16 -17.67 -4.66
N ALA A 33 -17.67 -17.13 -5.76
CA ALA A 33 -17.05 -16.00 -6.43
C ALA A 33 -17.00 -14.88 -5.38
N GLN A 34 -15.86 -14.75 -4.73
CA GLN A 34 -15.64 -13.76 -3.71
C GLN A 34 -15.86 -12.42 -4.41
N ALA A 35 -16.91 -11.69 -4.03
CA ALA A 35 -17.23 -10.45 -4.73
C ALA A 35 -15.97 -9.56 -4.70
N ALA A 36 -15.49 -9.22 -5.89
CA ALA A 36 -14.28 -8.45 -6.07
C ALA A 36 -14.41 -7.13 -5.31
N MET A 37 -13.51 -6.89 -4.38
CA MET A 37 -13.54 -5.65 -3.59
C MET A 37 -12.85 -4.56 -4.38
N GLU A 38 -13.62 -3.64 -4.96
CA GLU A 38 -13.05 -2.55 -5.75
C GLU A 38 -12.39 -1.48 -4.87
N LEU A 39 -11.19 -1.10 -5.27
CA LEU A 39 -10.40 0.00 -4.72
C LEU A 39 -10.25 1.12 -5.75
N ARG A 40 -10.35 2.37 -5.30
CA ARG A 40 -10.23 3.57 -6.14
C ARG A 40 -8.95 4.32 -5.79
N VAL A 41 -7.97 4.33 -6.70
CA VAL A 41 -6.65 4.91 -6.46
C VAL A 41 -6.44 6.13 -7.35
N ALA A 42 -6.17 7.29 -6.76
CA ALA A 42 -5.82 8.48 -7.55
C ALA A 42 -4.40 8.37 -8.10
N ILE A 43 -4.27 8.40 -9.42
CA ILE A 43 -2.99 8.24 -10.16
C ILE A 43 -2.42 9.59 -10.60
N GLN A 44 -3.29 10.53 -11.00
CA GLN A 44 -2.88 11.90 -11.30
C GLN A 44 -3.96 12.85 -10.77
N GLN A 45 -3.55 13.97 -10.18
CA GLN A 45 -4.45 14.90 -9.51
C GLN A 45 -4.14 16.34 -9.91
N GLY A 46 -5.18 17.11 -10.22
CA GLY A 46 -5.05 18.54 -10.55
C GLY A 46 -4.26 18.83 -11.82
N VAL A 47 -4.37 17.97 -12.83
CA VAL A 47 -3.64 18.10 -14.10
C VAL A 47 -4.54 18.66 -15.19
N SER A 48 -4.00 19.47 -16.11
CA SER A 48 -4.78 20.09 -17.19
C SER A 48 -5.21 19.09 -18.28
N LYS A 49 -4.41 18.05 -18.49
CA LYS A 49 -4.66 16.96 -19.44
C LYS A 49 -4.16 15.62 -18.92
N ILE A 50 -4.78 14.53 -19.34
CA ILE A 50 -4.37 13.15 -19.05
C ILE A 50 -4.45 12.33 -20.33
N THR A 51 -3.40 11.57 -20.63
CA THR A 51 -3.43 10.56 -21.71
C THR A 51 -4.07 9.29 -21.19
N ILE A 52 -5.13 8.82 -21.83
CA ILE A 52 -5.84 7.58 -21.51
C ILE A 52 -5.85 6.65 -22.71
N GLY A 53 -5.63 5.37 -22.49
CA GLY A 53 -5.69 4.35 -23.54
C GLY A 53 -6.19 3.03 -22.98
N SER A 54 -6.43 2.05 -23.86
CA SER A 54 -6.76 0.68 -23.46
C SER A 54 -5.96 -0.32 -24.27
N SER A 55 -5.55 -1.43 -23.66
CA SER A 55 -4.81 -2.48 -24.36
C SER A 55 -5.71 -3.35 -25.26
N THR A 56 -7.02 -3.26 -25.05
CA THR A 56 -8.07 -3.95 -25.79
C THR A 56 -9.09 -2.93 -26.27
N LYS A 57 -10.16 -3.38 -26.94
CA LYS A 57 -11.33 -2.53 -27.13
C LYS A 57 -11.84 -2.11 -25.74
N ALA A 58 -12.21 -0.85 -25.56
CA ALA A 58 -12.80 -0.36 -24.32
C ALA A 58 -14.16 0.29 -24.56
N VAL A 59 -15.06 0.13 -23.60
CA VAL A 59 -16.33 0.84 -23.54
C VAL A 59 -16.11 2.13 -22.74
N ILE A 60 -16.62 3.25 -23.25
CA ILE A 60 -16.57 4.54 -22.56
C ILE A 60 -17.97 4.83 -22.00
N ARG A 61 -18.06 5.07 -20.69
CA ARG A 61 -19.31 5.45 -20.02
C ARG A 61 -19.24 6.84 -19.39
N ASP A 62 -20.38 7.48 -19.27
CA ASP A 62 -20.54 8.70 -18.47
C ASP A 62 -20.74 8.39 -16.97
N GLY A 63 -20.80 9.43 -16.14
CA GLY A 63 -21.04 9.31 -14.70
C GLY A 63 -22.40 8.71 -14.30
N ALA A 64 -23.34 8.59 -15.24
CA ALA A 64 -24.61 7.90 -15.05
C ALA A 64 -24.56 6.43 -15.52
N GLY A 65 -23.41 5.95 -15.98
CA GLY A 65 -23.20 4.59 -16.48
C GLY A 65 -23.66 4.36 -17.92
N ARG A 66 -24.10 5.40 -18.64
CA ARG A 66 -24.54 5.27 -20.04
C ARG A 66 -23.33 5.13 -20.94
N VAL A 67 -23.43 4.25 -21.93
CA VAL A 67 -22.38 4.12 -22.95
C VAL A 67 -22.41 5.37 -23.84
N VAL A 68 -21.29 6.08 -23.88
CA VAL A 68 -21.09 7.30 -24.70
C VAL A 68 -20.09 7.10 -25.82
N GLY A 69 -19.50 5.91 -25.92
CA GLY A 69 -18.65 5.53 -27.03
C GLY A 69 -17.79 4.32 -26.74
N GLU A 70 -16.84 4.10 -27.64
CA GLU A 70 -15.86 3.03 -27.57
C GLU A 70 -14.48 3.59 -27.91
N MET A 71 -13.44 2.88 -27.47
CA MET A 71 -12.04 3.16 -27.76
C MET A 71 -11.41 1.92 -28.38
N ALA A 72 -10.64 2.11 -29.45
CA ALA A 72 -9.90 1.03 -30.10
C ALA A 72 -8.72 0.56 -29.23
N PRO A 73 -8.29 -0.71 -29.36
CA PRO A 73 -7.06 -1.17 -28.70
C PRO A 73 -5.87 -0.30 -29.08
N MET A 74 -5.02 -0.01 -28.09
CA MET A 74 -3.78 0.75 -28.21
C MET A 74 -3.95 2.18 -28.75
N ASP A 75 -5.17 2.72 -28.73
CA ASP A 75 -5.49 4.07 -29.19
C ASP A 75 -5.53 5.05 -28.01
N GLY A 76 -4.42 5.76 -27.80
CA GLY A 76 -4.30 6.78 -26.74
C GLY A 76 -5.04 8.07 -27.09
N LYS A 77 -5.91 8.53 -26.19
CA LYS A 77 -6.65 9.80 -26.28
C LYS A 77 -6.26 10.74 -25.15
N GLU A 78 -6.23 12.04 -25.45
CA GLU A 78 -6.07 13.06 -24.41
C GLU A 78 -7.44 13.50 -23.85
N ALA A 79 -7.63 13.33 -22.55
CA ALA A 79 -8.73 13.93 -21.79
C ALA A 79 -8.32 15.30 -21.26
N ARG A 80 -9.22 16.29 -21.34
CA ARG A 80 -9.01 17.67 -20.86
C ARG A 80 -10.19 18.16 -20.03
N SER A 81 -9.92 19.07 -19.10
CA SER A 81 -10.99 19.76 -18.36
C SER A 81 -11.67 20.78 -19.27
N SER A 82 -13.01 20.77 -19.31
CA SER A 82 -13.83 21.69 -20.11
C SER A 82 -15.04 22.15 -19.29
N GLY A 83 -14.91 23.29 -18.61
CA GLY A 83 -16.01 23.92 -17.86
C GLY A 83 -16.62 23.01 -16.78
N GLY A 84 -15.78 22.34 -15.97
CA GLY A 84 -16.25 21.41 -14.94
C GLY A 84 -16.71 20.05 -15.47
N SER A 85 -16.42 19.73 -16.74
CA SER A 85 -16.63 18.41 -17.35
C SER A 85 -15.31 17.86 -17.89
N VAL A 86 -15.29 16.57 -18.22
CA VAL A 86 -14.22 15.93 -18.97
C VAL A 86 -14.57 15.95 -20.46
N ALA A 87 -13.64 16.42 -21.28
CA ALA A 87 -13.72 16.32 -22.73
C ALA A 87 -12.66 15.37 -23.26
N MET A 88 -13.05 14.39 -24.08
CA MET A 88 -12.13 13.42 -24.69
C MET A 88 -12.74 12.91 -26.01
N ASP A 89 -11.97 12.97 -27.09
CA ASP A 89 -12.33 12.39 -28.40
C ASP A 89 -13.75 12.80 -28.87
N GLY A 90 -14.00 14.11 -28.91
CA GLY A 90 -15.29 14.69 -29.30
C GLY A 90 -16.44 14.57 -28.28
N ARG A 91 -16.22 13.88 -27.16
CA ARG A 91 -17.23 13.64 -26.12
C ARG A 91 -17.03 14.58 -24.95
N LYS A 92 -18.13 14.95 -24.27
CA LYS A 92 -18.12 15.76 -23.05
C LYS A 92 -19.09 15.20 -22.02
N ALA A 93 -18.61 14.90 -20.81
CA ALA A 93 -19.42 14.35 -19.72
C ALA A 93 -18.91 14.83 -18.34
N THR A 94 -19.74 14.70 -17.30
CA THR A 94 -19.36 15.06 -15.92
C THR A 94 -18.19 14.23 -15.40
N ASP A 95 -18.10 12.98 -15.83
CA ASP A 95 -16.94 12.11 -15.72
C ASP A 95 -16.99 11.06 -16.82
N LEU A 96 -15.83 10.46 -17.11
CA LEU A 96 -15.71 9.38 -18.10
C LEU A 96 -15.07 8.15 -17.46
N LEU A 97 -15.69 7.00 -17.66
CA LEU A 97 -15.17 5.71 -17.25
C LEU A 97 -14.75 4.91 -18.48
N ILE A 98 -13.50 4.47 -18.51
CA ILE A 98 -12.90 3.69 -19.59
C ILE A 98 -12.75 2.25 -19.09
N GLU A 99 -13.51 1.34 -19.66
CA GLU A 99 -13.59 -0.07 -19.27
C GLU A 99 -13.04 -0.97 -20.38
N PRO A 100 -11.80 -1.46 -20.26
CA PRO A 100 -11.24 -2.46 -21.17
C PRO A 100 -12.11 -3.73 -21.18
N THR A 101 -12.34 -4.27 -22.37
CA THR A 101 -13.02 -5.56 -22.55
C THR A 101 -12.05 -6.74 -22.34
N SER A 102 -12.59 -7.95 -22.12
CA SER A 102 -11.81 -9.20 -22.12
C SER A 102 -10.61 -9.21 -21.15
N GLY A 103 -10.72 -8.51 -20.01
CA GLY A 103 -9.64 -8.43 -19.02
C GLY A 103 -8.45 -7.57 -19.43
N GLY A 104 -8.63 -6.67 -20.41
CA GLY A 104 -7.60 -5.72 -20.83
C GLY A 104 -7.19 -4.73 -19.74
N TYR A 105 -6.15 -3.95 -20.07
CA TYR A 105 -5.54 -2.96 -19.20
C TYR A 105 -5.89 -1.55 -19.66
N VAL A 106 -5.74 -0.61 -18.73
CA VAL A 106 -5.95 0.81 -18.98
C VAL A 106 -4.63 1.57 -18.84
N TRP A 107 -4.33 2.42 -19.81
CA TRP A 107 -3.19 3.34 -19.75
C TRP A 107 -3.65 4.62 -19.06
N ILE A 108 -2.91 5.06 -18.04
CA ILE A 108 -3.19 6.32 -17.34
C ILE A 108 -1.91 7.13 -17.27
N GLY A 109 -1.83 8.20 -18.06
CA GLY A 109 -0.69 9.09 -18.11
C GLY A 109 0.51 8.45 -18.81
N ASP A 110 1.25 7.63 -18.07
CA ASP A 110 2.59 7.15 -18.44
C ASP A 110 2.79 5.63 -18.30
N ARG A 111 1.79 4.87 -17.83
CA ARG A 111 1.91 3.41 -17.67
C ARG A 111 0.56 2.68 -17.68
N TRP A 112 0.64 1.35 -17.72
CA TRP A 112 -0.49 0.43 -17.73
C TRP A 112 -0.94 0.00 -16.33
N TYR A 113 -2.26 -0.07 -16.14
CA TYR A 113 -2.91 -0.48 -14.91
C TYR A 113 -3.98 -1.55 -15.18
N ARG A 114 -4.21 -2.41 -14.19
CA ARG A 114 -5.35 -3.34 -14.18
C ARG A 114 -6.65 -2.59 -13.95
N GLY A 115 -7.78 -3.23 -14.28
CA GLY A 115 -9.10 -2.67 -14.07
C GLY A 115 -9.45 -1.56 -15.05
N ARG A 116 -10.10 -0.51 -14.56
CA ARG A 116 -10.69 0.58 -15.36
C ARG A 116 -10.18 1.94 -14.90
N ALA A 117 -10.31 2.95 -15.76
CA ALA A 117 -9.94 4.32 -15.42
C ALA A 117 -11.16 5.23 -15.41
N ARG A 118 -11.36 5.94 -14.30
CA ARG A 118 -12.34 7.01 -14.19
C ARG A 118 -11.63 8.35 -14.20
N ILE A 119 -12.03 9.24 -15.10
CA ILE A 119 -11.54 10.60 -15.20
C ILE A 119 -12.61 11.52 -14.67
N VAL A 120 -12.27 12.29 -13.64
CA VAL A 120 -13.19 13.26 -13.03
C VAL A 120 -12.62 14.67 -13.08
N PRO A 121 -13.45 15.70 -13.25
CA PRO A 121 -13.06 17.08 -13.03
C PRO A 121 -12.79 17.30 -11.54
N SER A 122 -11.88 18.22 -11.26
CA SER A 122 -11.51 18.67 -9.92
C SER A 122 -11.28 20.18 -9.96
N GLY A 123 -11.33 20.85 -8.81
CA GLY A 123 -11.12 22.31 -8.75
C GLY A 123 -9.78 22.80 -9.33
N LYS A 124 -8.81 21.91 -9.55
CA LYS A 124 -7.48 22.20 -10.09
C LYS A 124 -7.22 21.59 -11.48
N GLY A 125 -8.23 21.04 -12.15
CA GLY A 125 -8.07 20.36 -13.44
C GLY A 125 -8.77 19.00 -13.44
N LEU A 126 -8.10 17.95 -13.88
CA LEU A 126 -8.61 16.58 -13.87
C LEU A 126 -7.94 15.75 -12.78
N THR A 127 -8.65 14.72 -12.33
CA THR A 127 -8.12 13.62 -11.53
C THR A 127 -8.37 12.30 -12.26
N ALA A 128 -7.31 11.53 -12.49
CA ALA A 128 -7.41 10.15 -12.96
C ALA A 128 -7.47 9.21 -11.76
N VAL A 129 -8.50 8.38 -11.73
CA VAL A 129 -8.70 7.35 -10.70
C VAL A 129 -8.66 5.99 -11.38
N ASN A 130 -7.74 5.14 -10.97
CA ASN A 130 -7.79 3.73 -11.31
C ASN A 130 -8.77 3.02 -10.39
N GLN A 131 -9.74 2.30 -10.96
CA GLN A 131 -10.66 1.44 -10.22
C GLN A 131 -10.28 -0.01 -10.52
N VAL A 132 -9.90 -0.74 -9.48
CA VAL A 132 -9.22 -2.03 -9.62
C VAL A 132 -9.64 -2.95 -8.47
N ASP A 133 -9.63 -4.26 -8.73
CA ASP A 133 -9.80 -5.25 -7.66
C ASP A 133 -8.66 -5.13 -6.63
N LEU A 134 -9.00 -5.23 -5.35
CA LEU A 134 -8.06 -5.07 -4.24
C LEU A 134 -6.89 -6.04 -4.32
N GLU A 135 -7.11 -7.31 -4.66
CA GLU A 135 -6.03 -8.29 -4.74
C GLU A 135 -5.11 -7.96 -5.92
N GLN A 136 -5.69 -7.56 -7.06
CA GLN A 136 -4.92 -7.13 -8.23
C GLN A 136 -4.10 -5.86 -7.98
N TYR A 137 -4.63 -4.91 -7.19
CA TYR A 137 -3.88 -3.74 -6.75
C TYR A 137 -2.62 -4.12 -5.96
N LEU A 138 -2.73 -5.13 -5.08
CA LEU A 138 -1.64 -5.56 -4.22
C LEU A 138 -0.48 -6.21 -4.98
N TYR A 139 -0.71 -6.80 -6.16
CA TYR A 139 0.36 -7.32 -7.01
C TYR A 139 1.42 -6.25 -7.34
N SER A 140 0.94 -5.04 -7.61
CA SER A 140 1.78 -3.89 -7.95
C SER A 140 2.41 -3.27 -6.71
N VAL A 141 1.62 -3.05 -5.65
CA VAL A 141 2.12 -2.46 -4.40
C VAL A 141 3.26 -3.26 -3.83
N LEU A 142 3.12 -4.59 -3.77
CA LEU A 142 4.16 -5.43 -3.20
C LEU A 142 5.47 -5.29 -3.97
N GLY A 143 5.42 -5.30 -5.30
CA GLY A 143 6.64 -5.22 -6.11
C GLY A 143 7.26 -3.82 -6.17
N ALA A 144 6.47 -2.79 -5.89
CA ALA A 144 6.97 -1.42 -5.79
C ALA A 144 7.68 -1.16 -4.46
N GLU A 145 7.32 -1.91 -3.43
CA GLU A 145 7.79 -1.78 -2.04
C GLU A 145 8.90 -2.77 -1.70
N MET A 146 8.75 -4.04 -2.11
CA MET A 146 9.68 -5.15 -1.88
C MET A 146 10.02 -5.81 -3.21
N GLY A 147 11.27 -6.27 -3.38
CA GLY A 147 11.66 -6.98 -4.60
C GLY A 147 10.85 -8.28 -4.75
N GLY A 148 10.38 -8.58 -5.96
CA GLY A 148 9.59 -9.81 -6.22
C GLY A 148 10.33 -11.12 -5.93
N ASN A 149 11.65 -11.07 -5.76
CA ASN A 149 12.52 -12.19 -5.38
C ASN A 149 12.78 -12.28 -3.86
N TRP A 150 12.13 -11.44 -3.04
CA TRP A 150 12.24 -11.52 -1.59
C TRP A 150 11.60 -12.81 -1.06
N PRO A 151 11.98 -13.27 0.14
CA PRO A 151 11.39 -14.46 0.75
C PRO A 151 9.86 -14.40 0.76
N LEU A 152 9.22 -15.50 0.38
CA LEU A 152 7.76 -15.56 0.21
C LEU A 152 7.01 -15.16 1.49
N GLU A 153 7.50 -15.56 2.67
CA GLU A 153 6.86 -15.21 3.96
C GLU A 153 6.93 -13.71 4.27
N ALA A 154 7.99 -13.02 3.83
CA ALA A 154 8.08 -11.56 3.94
C ALA A 154 7.07 -10.88 3.00
N LEU A 155 6.96 -11.38 1.76
CA LEU A 155 5.97 -10.88 0.79
C LEU A 155 4.53 -11.13 1.27
N LYS A 156 4.24 -12.28 1.90
CA LYS A 156 2.93 -12.56 2.50
C LYS A 156 2.61 -11.61 3.66
N ALA A 157 3.58 -11.33 4.53
CA ALA A 157 3.38 -10.36 5.61
C ALA A 157 3.07 -8.97 5.03
N GLN A 158 3.80 -8.56 3.99
CA GLN A 158 3.53 -7.31 3.29
C GLN A 158 2.16 -7.30 2.60
N ALA A 159 1.72 -8.40 1.99
CA ALA A 159 0.38 -8.52 1.38
C ALA A 159 -0.72 -8.22 2.39
N VAL A 160 -0.68 -8.86 3.56
CA VAL A 160 -1.67 -8.66 4.62
C VAL A 160 -1.63 -7.23 5.18
N ALA A 161 -0.43 -6.70 5.46
CA ALA A 161 -0.27 -5.34 5.95
C ALA A 161 -0.79 -4.32 4.92
N ALA A 162 -0.42 -4.49 3.66
CA ALA A 162 -0.82 -3.61 2.57
C ALA A 162 -2.32 -3.65 2.31
N ARG A 163 -2.94 -4.84 2.33
CA ARG A 163 -4.39 -5.02 2.20
C ARG A 163 -5.13 -4.32 3.33
N THR A 164 -4.68 -4.54 4.56
CA THR A 164 -5.28 -3.94 5.75
C THR A 164 -5.19 -2.42 5.70
N TYR A 165 -4.04 -1.87 5.31
CA TYR A 165 -3.85 -0.43 5.15
C TYR A 165 -4.77 0.16 4.08
N ALA A 166 -4.84 -0.44 2.89
CA ALA A 166 -5.70 0.02 1.80
C ALA A 166 -7.17 0.09 2.23
N LEU A 167 -7.64 -0.93 2.95
CA LEU A 167 -9.01 -0.98 3.47
C LEU A 167 -9.26 0.00 4.61
N TYR A 168 -8.31 0.15 5.52
CA TYR A 168 -8.37 1.17 6.57
C TYR A 168 -8.48 2.57 5.95
N LYS A 169 -7.67 2.87 4.92
CA LYS A 169 -7.73 4.15 4.19
C LYS A 169 -9.05 4.34 3.47
N ARG A 170 -9.56 3.31 2.78
CA ARG A 170 -10.89 3.34 2.17
C ARG A 170 -12.01 3.64 3.17
N GLN A 171 -11.95 3.08 4.38
CA GLN A 171 -12.94 3.34 5.43
C GLN A 171 -12.82 4.75 6.03
N THR A 172 -11.62 5.34 6.04
CA THR A 172 -11.33 6.57 6.78
C THR A 172 -11.07 7.81 5.91
N SER A 173 -10.91 7.67 4.59
CA SER A 173 -10.53 8.79 3.72
C SER A 173 -11.58 9.91 3.68
N GLY A 174 -12.86 9.55 3.84
CA GLY A 174 -14.00 10.45 3.68
C GLY A 174 -14.14 11.02 2.26
N ASN A 175 -13.34 10.56 1.29
CA ASN A 175 -13.29 11.10 -0.06
C ASN A 175 -14.21 10.30 -0.99
N GLY A 176 -15.17 11.00 -1.61
CA GLY A 176 -16.15 10.40 -2.52
C GLY A 176 -15.58 9.99 -3.89
N VAL A 177 -14.39 10.47 -4.25
CA VAL A 177 -13.75 10.26 -5.57
C VAL A 177 -12.80 9.07 -5.56
N TYR A 178 -11.93 8.98 -4.56
CA TYR A 178 -10.91 7.94 -4.45
C TYR A 178 -10.65 7.57 -2.99
N ASP A 179 -10.11 6.36 -2.76
CA ASP A 179 -9.86 5.78 -1.45
C ASP A 179 -8.45 6.10 -0.92
N LEU A 180 -7.45 6.14 -1.82
CA LEU A 180 -6.05 6.47 -1.53
C LEU A 180 -5.36 7.15 -2.73
N GLY A 181 -4.26 7.86 -2.47
CA GLY A 181 -3.37 8.38 -3.51
C GLY A 181 -2.20 7.44 -3.81
N ASP A 182 -1.38 7.79 -4.79
CA ASP A 182 -0.26 7.00 -5.32
C ASP A 182 1.15 7.47 -4.87
N THR A 183 1.25 8.49 -4.02
CA THR A 183 2.54 9.09 -3.60
C THR A 183 3.09 8.50 -2.30
N GLN A 184 4.35 8.84 -1.93
CA GLN A 184 5.04 8.45 -0.68
C GLN A 184 4.28 8.77 0.64
N SER A 185 3.15 9.49 0.56
CA SER A 185 2.23 9.69 1.68
C SER A 185 1.23 8.52 1.87
N SER A 186 1.20 7.59 0.91
CA SER A 186 0.40 6.37 0.79
C SER A 186 1.31 5.24 0.27
N GLN A 187 0.75 4.16 -0.27
CA GLN A 187 1.50 3.03 -0.83
C GLN A 187 1.96 3.33 -2.25
N VAL A 188 3.17 2.91 -2.62
CA VAL A 188 3.66 3.11 -3.99
C VAL A 188 2.92 2.16 -4.94
N TYR A 189 2.16 2.71 -5.89
CA TYR A 189 1.39 1.95 -6.88
C TYR A 189 1.86 2.29 -8.29
N LYS A 190 2.49 1.34 -8.99
CA LYS A 190 3.14 1.55 -10.30
C LYS A 190 2.48 0.78 -11.43
N GLY A 191 1.25 0.30 -11.23
CA GLY A 191 0.56 -0.50 -12.23
C GLY A 191 1.30 -1.81 -12.52
N LEU A 192 1.31 -2.24 -13.77
CA LEU A 192 1.87 -3.53 -14.19
C LEU A 192 3.39 -3.63 -14.05
N ASP A 193 4.11 -2.50 -14.01
CA ASP A 193 5.57 -2.43 -14.09
C ASP A 193 6.30 -3.13 -12.93
N THR A 194 5.62 -3.29 -11.80
CA THR A 194 6.19 -3.88 -10.59
C THR A 194 5.64 -5.27 -10.26
N GLU A 195 4.72 -5.79 -11.05
CA GLU A 195 4.16 -7.11 -10.79
C GLU A 195 5.18 -8.22 -11.10
N THR A 196 5.22 -9.24 -10.25
CA THR A 196 6.07 -10.42 -10.46
C THR A 196 5.32 -11.68 -10.03
N THR A 197 5.80 -12.85 -10.46
CA THR A 197 5.25 -14.12 -10.00
C THR A 197 5.28 -14.26 -8.48
N GLY A 198 6.34 -13.76 -7.81
CA GLY A 198 6.44 -13.79 -6.34
C GLY A 198 5.39 -12.93 -5.65
N THR A 199 5.09 -11.74 -6.20
CA THR A 199 4.04 -10.87 -5.63
C THR A 199 2.65 -11.47 -5.85
N HIS A 200 2.40 -12.07 -7.01
CA HIS A 200 1.15 -12.79 -7.29
C HIS A 200 0.95 -13.95 -6.32
N GLN A 201 1.97 -14.78 -6.12
CA GLN A 201 1.92 -15.92 -5.19
C GLN A 201 1.63 -15.47 -3.75
N ALA A 202 2.30 -14.43 -3.27
CA ALA A 202 2.12 -13.93 -1.91
C ALA A 202 0.72 -13.36 -1.66
N VAL A 203 0.22 -12.56 -2.60
CA VAL A 203 -1.13 -11.98 -2.53
C VAL A 203 -2.18 -13.08 -2.56
N ASN A 204 -2.09 -14.00 -3.52
CA ASN A 204 -3.06 -15.10 -3.67
C ASN A 204 -3.06 -16.03 -2.45
N ALA A 205 -1.89 -16.35 -1.89
CA ALA A 205 -1.78 -17.20 -0.71
C ALA A 205 -2.33 -16.54 0.58
N THR A 206 -2.56 -15.22 0.56
CA THR A 206 -3.09 -14.45 1.69
C THR A 206 -4.38 -13.72 1.32
N ALA A 207 -5.06 -14.16 0.25
CA ALA A 207 -6.25 -13.50 -0.27
C ALA A 207 -7.29 -13.28 0.84
N GLY A 208 -7.80 -12.06 0.95
CA GLY A 208 -8.76 -11.68 1.97
C GLY A 208 -8.26 -11.66 3.42
N GLN A 209 -6.99 -11.98 3.71
CA GLN A 209 -6.47 -11.90 5.08
C GLN A 209 -6.08 -10.47 5.44
N VAL A 210 -6.55 -10.02 6.61
CA VAL A 210 -6.35 -8.68 7.16
C VAL A 210 -6.03 -8.73 8.66
N LEU A 211 -5.46 -7.65 9.19
CA LEU A 211 -5.20 -7.49 10.62
C LEU A 211 -6.31 -6.66 11.26
N THR A 212 -6.81 -7.13 12.40
CA THR A 212 -7.84 -6.44 13.18
C THR A 212 -7.45 -6.29 14.65
N TYR A 213 -7.99 -5.25 15.28
CA TYR A 213 -7.98 -5.04 16.73
C TYR A 213 -9.42 -4.72 17.15
N ASN A 214 -9.96 -5.44 18.13
CA ASN A 214 -11.38 -5.35 18.51
C ASN A 214 -12.34 -5.43 17.29
N ASN A 215 -12.08 -6.38 16.39
CA ASN A 215 -12.84 -6.62 15.16
C ASN A 215 -12.88 -5.43 14.17
N GLN A 216 -12.01 -4.43 14.34
CA GLN A 216 -11.85 -3.31 13.42
C GLN A 216 -10.50 -3.40 12.71
N LEU A 217 -10.46 -2.98 11.44
CA LEU A 217 -9.20 -2.90 10.68
C LEU A 217 -8.21 -2.00 11.41
N ILE A 218 -6.96 -2.44 11.54
CA ILE A 218 -5.91 -1.61 12.11
C ILE A 218 -5.34 -0.64 11.07
N LEU A 219 -4.67 0.41 11.54
CA LEU A 219 -3.76 1.19 10.70
C LEU A 219 -2.45 0.39 10.49
N ALA A 220 -2.42 -0.50 9.49
CA ALA A 220 -1.27 -1.38 9.21
C ALA A 220 -0.16 -0.69 8.40
N VAL A 221 0.46 0.34 8.98
CA VAL A 221 1.56 1.08 8.32
C VAL A 221 2.85 0.27 8.30
N PHE A 222 3.70 0.52 7.30
CA PHE A 222 4.96 -0.19 7.09
C PHE A 222 6.01 0.75 6.50
N HIS A 223 7.29 0.38 6.61
CA HIS A 223 8.41 1.19 6.14
C HIS A 223 9.60 0.31 5.77
N SER A 224 10.61 0.89 5.10
CA SER A 224 11.75 0.12 4.57
C SER A 224 12.62 -0.51 5.65
N SER A 225 13.14 0.30 6.56
CA SER A 225 14.06 -0.15 7.63
C SER A 225 13.92 0.78 8.83
N SER A 226 13.86 0.21 10.03
CA SER A 226 13.67 1.01 11.24
C SER A 226 14.99 1.59 11.76
N GLY A 227 16.12 0.94 11.46
CA GLY A 227 17.44 1.24 12.01
C GLY A 227 17.76 0.44 13.28
N GLY A 228 17.01 -0.63 13.57
CA GLY A 228 17.19 -1.54 14.71
C GLY A 228 16.04 -1.51 15.75
N HIS A 229 15.10 -0.58 15.63
CA HIS A 229 13.92 -0.51 16.50
C HIS A 229 12.81 0.31 15.85
N THR A 230 11.57 -0.18 15.90
CA THR A 230 10.38 0.59 15.46
C THR A 230 9.94 1.59 16.54
N GLU A 231 8.96 2.43 16.27
CA GLU A 231 8.58 3.54 17.13
C GLU A 231 7.11 3.44 17.56
N ASN A 232 6.80 4.00 18.72
CA ASN A 232 5.41 4.15 19.15
C ASN A 232 4.72 5.21 18.29
N VAL A 233 3.47 4.97 17.90
CA VAL A 233 2.74 5.89 17.00
C VAL A 233 2.59 7.31 17.56
N GLU A 234 2.48 7.47 18.88
CA GLU A 234 2.38 8.77 19.56
C GLU A 234 3.63 9.64 19.51
N ASN A 235 4.75 9.02 19.23
CA ASN A 235 6.00 9.75 19.03
C ASN A 235 6.13 10.31 17.61
N VAL A 236 5.21 9.95 16.70
CA VAL A 236 5.33 10.27 15.27
C VAL A 236 4.08 10.94 14.68
N TRP A 237 2.86 10.40 14.91
CA TRP A 237 1.66 10.83 14.17
C TRP A 237 0.41 11.14 15.00
N THR A 238 0.00 10.27 15.92
CA THR A 238 -1.36 10.35 16.51
C THR A 238 -1.39 9.84 17.96
N GLN A 239 -2.55 9.81 18.60
CA GLN A 239 -2.70 9.24 19.93
C GLN A 239 -2.25 7.76 19.99
N PRO A 240 -1.89 7.24 21.17
CA PRO A 240 -1.41 5.87 21.32
C PRO A 240 -2.38 4.84 20.72
N LEU A 241 -1.85 3.90 19.95
CA LEU A 241 -2.59 2.75 19.42
C LEU A 241 -2.00 1.46 20.01
N PRO A 242 -2.82 0.55 20.59
CA PRO A 242 -2.34 -0.67 21.24
C PRO A 242 -1.56 -1.64 20.33
N TYR A 243 -1.73 -1.48 19.02
CA TYR A 243 -1.14 -2.34 18.00
C TYR A 243 0.01 -1.70 17.20
N LEU A 244 0.29 -0.41 17.40
CA LEU A 244 1.45 0.28 16.80
C LEU A 244 2.41 0.74 17.89
N ARG A 245 3.12 -0.23 18.46
CA ARG A 245 4.12 -0.03 19.51
C ARG A 245 5.52 -0.28 18.95
N GLY A 246 6.50 0.39 19.54
CA GLY A 246 7.91 0.17 19.23
C GLY A 246 8.35 -1.23 19.68
N VAL A 247 9.01 -1.96 18.79
CA VAL A 247 9.62 -3.28 19.02
C VAL A 247 11.04 -3.30 18.46
N ALA A 248 11.88 -4.18 18.99
CA ALA A 248 13.19 -4.46 18.40
C ALA A 248 13.02 -4.93 16.95
N ASP A 249 13.93 -4.51 16.09
CA ASP A 249 13.88 -4.85 14.66
C ASP A 249 15.04 -5.76 14.26
N TYR A 250 14.84 -6.47 13.15
CA TYR A 250 15.77 -7.46 12.60
C TYR A 250 16.39 -7.00 11.28
N ASP A 251 16.41 -5.69 11.01
CA ASP A 251 16.86 -5.08 9.77
C ASP A 251 18.38 -4.84 9.71
N GLN A 252 19.16 -5.46 10.60
CA GLN A 252 20.62 -5.36 10.60
C GLN A 252 21.19 -5.89 9.28
N GLY A 253 22.20 -5.20 8.75
CA GLY A 253 22.80 -5.53 7.45
C GLY A 253 22.00 -5.03 6.24
N ALA A 254 20.79 -4.51 6.43
CA ALA A 254 20.04 -3.89 5.34
C ALA A 254 20.80 -2.67 4.78
N PRO A 255 20.81 -2.44 3.45
CA PRO A 255 21.46 -1.26 2.86
C PRO A 255 21.06 0.10 3.48
N PRO A 256 19.78 0.34 3.85
CA PRO A 256 19.40 1.58 4.54
C PRO A 256 19.60 1.57 6.07
N TYR A 257 20.10 0.49 6.68
CA TYR A 257 20.20 0.36 8.13
C TYR A 257 21.01 1.51 8.76
N GLN A 258 22.11 1.87 8.13
CA GLN A 258 22.94 3.03 8.45
C GLN A 258 23.26 3.79 7.16
N TRP A 259 23.32 5.12 7.25
CA TRP A 259 23.64 5.97 6.11
C TRP A 259 24.30 7.26 6.57
N GLN A 260 24.98 7.91 5.64
CA GLN A 260 25.65 9.17 5.87
C GLN A 260 25.32 10.15 4.76
N LYS A 261 25.19 11.44 5.11
CA LYS A 261 25.05 12.52 4.15
C LYS A 261 25.81 13.75 4.63
N THR A 262 26.58 14.36 3.75
CA THR A 262 27.35 15.58 4.05
C THR A 262 26.73 16.77 3.34
N PHE A 263 26.75 17.93 4.01
CA PHE A 263 26.31 19.20 3.45
C PHE A 263 27.37 20.25 3.67
N SER A 264 27.61 21.08 2.66
CA SER A 264 28.38 22.32 2.87
C SER A 264 27.56 23.31 3.72
N LYS A 265 28.24 24.26 4.37
CA LYS A 265 27.56 25.30 5.16
C LYS A 265 26.56 26.11 4.33
N SER A 266 26.92 26.44 3.08
CA SER A 266 26.08 27.22 2.17
C SER A 266 24.85 26.43 1.70
N GLU A 267 25.03 25.16 1.34
CA GLU A 267 23.93 24.28 0.96
C GLU A 267 22.93 24.12 2.10
N LEU A 268 23.42 23.84 3.31
CA LEU A 268 22.55 23.66 4.48
C LEU A 268 21.80 24.95 4.82
N SER A 269 22.48 26.10 4.73
CA SER A 269 21.87 27.42 4.95
C SER A 269 20.72 27.68 3.98
N ARG A 270 20.92 27.36 2.69
CA ARG A 270 19.92 27.48 1.64
C ARG A 270 18.71 26.56 1.88
N LEU A 271 18.96 25.28 2.18
CA LEU A 271 17.89 24.29 2.36
C LEU A 271 17.04 24.56 3.62
N LEU A 272 17.65 25.07 4.70
CA LEU A 272 16.96 25.31 5.97
C LEU A 272 16.48 26.77 6.15
N GLY A 273 16.91 27.68 5.28
CA GLY A 273 16.58 29.10 5.36
C GLY A 273 17.15 29.77 6.61
N VAL A 274 18.39 29.42 6.99
CA VAL A 274 19.10 30.00 8.14
C VAL A 274 20.51 30.36 7.70
N SER A 275 20.89 31.63 7.83
CA SER A 275 22.18 32.13 7.37
C SER A 275 23.33 31.72 8.30
N ASN A 276 24.46 31.29 7.72
CA ASN A 276 25.69 30.97 8.44
C ASN A 276 25.46 29.99 9.60
N ILE A 277 24.86 28.83 9.30
CA ILE A 277 24.59 27.78 10.29
C ILE A 277 25.88 27.40 11.02
N LYS A 278 25.85 27.50 12.35
CA LYS A 278 26.93 27.12 13.27
C LYS A 278 26.70 25.73 13.84
N THR A 279 25.46 25.42 14.23
CA THR A 279 25.12 24.15 14.87
C THR A 279 23.64 23.80 14.70
N LEU A 280 23.35 22.51 14.84
CA LEU A 280 22.00 21.95 14.90
C LEU A 280 21.90 21.24 16.25
N VAL A 281 21.00 21.71 17.11
CA VAL A 281 20.85 21.20 18.48
C VAL A 281 19.51 20.47 18.60
N PRO A 282 19.51 19.14 18.86
CA PRO A 282 18.27 18.42 19.08
C PRO A 282 17.63 18.93 20.39
N GLU A 283 16.40 19.43 20.31
CA GLU A 283 15.67 19.92 21.48
C GLU A 283 14.77 18.84 22.07
N ARG A 284 14.22 17.97 21.20
CA ARG A 284 13.38 16.84 21.60
C ARG A 284 13.64 15.64 20.70
N THR A 285 13.76 14.48 21.32
CA THR A 285 13.85 13.18 20.67
C THR A 285 12.81 12.23 21.22
N THR A 286 12.47 11.21 20.45
CA THR A 286 11.72 10.06 20.96
C THR A 286 12.62 9.23 21.89
N PRO A 287 12.06 8.29 22.69
CA PRO A 287 12.86 7.39 23.52
C PRO A 287 13.88 6.55 22.73
N THR A 288 13.62 6.27 21.45
CA THR A 288 14.56 5.57 20.55
C THR A 288 15.60 6.49 19.92
N GLY A 289 15.47 7.81 20.06
CA GLY A 289 16.43 8.80 19.55
C GLY A 289 16.08 9.42 18.20
N ARG A 290 14.86 9.21 17.68
CA ARG A 290 14.38 9.94 16.50
C ARG A 290 14.18 11.42 16.83
N ILE A 291 14.63 12.33 15.95
CA ILE A 291 14.47 13.77 16.11
C ILE A 291 12.99 14.13 16.00
N MET A 292 12.42 14.72 17.06
CA MET A 292 11.09 15.34 17.02
C MET A 292 11.20 16.81 16.67
N THR A 293 12.07 17.55 17.37
CA THR A 293 12.33 18.97 17.17
C THR A 293 13.82 19.26 17.24
N MET A 294 14.30 20.09 16.31
CA MET A 294 15.68 20.53 16.20
C MET A 294 15.72 22.06 16.13
N LYS A 295 16.65 22.66 16.86
CA LYS A 295 16.99 24.08 16.75
C LYS A 295 18.18 24.24 15.82
N VAL A 296 17.95 24.92 14.70
CA VAL A 296 18.98 25.31 13.74
C VAL A 296 19.50 26.69 14.14
N VAL A 297 20.79 26.80 14.45
CA VAL A 297 21.41 28.04 14.97
C VAL A 297 22.37 28.59 13.92
N GLY A 298 22.05 29.78 13.40
CA GLY A 298 22.89 30.55 12.49
C GLY A 298 23.56 31.75 13.16
N ASN A 299 24.11 32.64 12.34
CA ASN A 299 24.60 33.93 12.82
C ASN A 299 23.44 34.93 12.93
N GLY A 300 23.05 35.32 14.15
CA GLY A 300 21.97 36.28 14.39
C GLY A 300 20.55 35.76 14.12
N SER A 301 20.37 34.50 13.73
CA SER A 301 19.06 33.88 13.53
C SER A 301 19.01 32.45 14.06
N THR A 302 17.84 32.04 14.52
CA THR A 302 17.56 30.65 14.90
C THR A 302 16.22 30.22 14.33
N ARG A 303 16.11 28.94 13.97
CA ARG A 303 14.87 28.35 13.47
C ARG A 303 14.63 27.02 14.15
N ARG A 304 13.40 26.82 14.65
CA ARG A 304 12.93 25.51 15.10
C ARG A 304 12.29 24.77 13.93
N MET A 305 12.65 23.51 13.76
CA MET A 305 12.08 22.65 12.73
C MET A 305 11.76 21.29 13.33
N SER A 306 10.67 20.67 12.86
CA SER A 306 10.39 19.28 13.19
C SER A 306 11.38 18.34 12.49
N GLY A 307 11.53 17.12 13.00
CA GLY A 307 12.30 16.08 12.33
C GLY A 307 11.77 15.79 10.92
N SER A 308 10.45 15.81 10.72
CA SER A 308 9.83 15.62 9.40
C SER A 308 10.15 16.75 8.42
N GLN A 309 10.13 18.01 8.88
CA GLN A 309 10.54 19.17 8.08
C GLN A 309 12.00 19.07 7.67
N LEU A 310 12.89 18.67 8.60
CA LEU A 310 14.31 18.45 8.29
C LEU A 310 14.53 17.31 7.31
N ARG A 311 13.88 16.16 7.54
CA ARG A 311 13.97 15.00 6.65
C ARG A 311 13.58 15.39 5.23
N SER A 312 12.48 16.13 5.07
CA SER A 312 12.01 16.61 3.78
C SER A 312 12.98 17.62 3.15
N ALA A 313 13.36 18.66 3.89
CA ALA A 313 14.22 19.74 3.36
C ALA A 313 15.62 19.24 2.96
N LEU A 314 16.14 18.25 3.67
CA LEU A 314 17.48 17.72 3.46
C LEU A 314 17.50 16.42 2.64
N GLY A 315 16.33 15.89 2.25
CA GLY A 315 16.23 14.60 1.56
C GLY A 315 16.91 13.47 2.35
N LEU A 316 16.58 13.35 3.64
CA LEU A 316 17.08 12.29 4.52
C LEU A 316 16.18 11.06 4.46
N LYS A 317 16.75 9.88 4.74
CA LYS A 317 16.00 8.63 4.73
C LYS A 317 15.06 8.51 5.93
N SER A 318 15.45 9.01 7.10
CA SER A 318 14.65 8.95 8.34
C SER A 318 14.82 10.21 9.19
N THR A 319 14.13 10.25 10.33
CA THR A 319 14.36 11.24 11.40
C THR A 319 15.32 10.73 12.48
N TRP A 320 15.88 9.53 12.33
CA TRP A 320 16.86 8.98 13.25
C TRP A 320 18.27 9.31 12.77
N PHE A 321 18.81 10.42 13.25
CA PHE A 321 20.16 10.85 12.87
C PHE A 321 20.81 11.72 13.93
N THR A 322 22.13 11.78 13.86
CA THR A 322 22.97 12.75 14.59
C THR A 322 23.64 13.69 13.59
N VAL A 323 24.06 14.86 14.07
CA VAL A 323 24.74 15.86 13.26
C VAL A 323 26.09 16.16 13.88
N SER A 324 27.14 16.08 13.07
CA SER A 324 28.50 16.45 13.43
C SER A 324 28.92 17.65 12.59
N SER A 325 29.46 18.70 13.20
CA SER A 325 29.97 19.87 12.50
C SER A 325 31.48 19.76 12.26
N SER A 326 31.94 20.18 11.09
CA SER A 326 33.36 20.34 10.76
C SER A 326 33.65 21.77 10.29
N SER A 327 34.93 22.09 10.03
CA SER A 327 35.32 23.38 9.46
C SER A 327 34.66 23.64 8.09
N THR A 328 34.48 22.58 7.29
CA THR A 328 33.98 22.63 5.91
C THR A 328 32.47 22.41 5.77
N GLY A 329 31.78 21.86 6.77
CA GLY A 329 30.36 21.55 6.64
C GLY A 329 29.75 20.79 7.81
N PHE A 330 28.71 20.01 7.49
CA PHE A 330 27.97 19.17 8.42
C PHE A 330 27.87 17.76 7.88
N GLN A 331 28.12 16.78 8.75
CA GLN A 331 27.94 15.38 8.47
C GLN A 331 26.76 14.86 9.28
N ILE A 332 25.79 14.29 8.57
CA ILE A 332 24.61 13.66 9.14
C ILE A 332 24.82 12.15 9.08
N ASN A 333 24.84 11.51 10.24
CA ASN A 333 24.90 10.06 10.35
C ASN A 333 23.52 9.58 10.80
N GLY A 334 22.85 8.79 9.97
CA GLY A 334 21.49 8.36 10.22
C GLY A 334 21.31 6.85 10.16
N ARG A 335 20.14 6.42 10.63
CA ARG A 335 19.74 5.01 10.71
C ARG A 335 18.35 4.80 10.14
N GLY A 336 18.15 3.67 9.48
CA GLY A 336 16.89 3.27 8.88
C GLY A 336 16.40 4.16 7.74
N PHE A 337 15.28 3.76 7.14
CA PHE A 337 14.60 4.47 6.08
C PHE A 337 13.08 4.37 6.27
N GLY A 338 12.47 5.51 6.54
CA GLY A 338 11.03 5.67 6.70
C GLY A 338 10.63 6.16 8.09
N HIS A 339 9.32 6.15 8.35
CA HIS A 339 8.73 6.70 9.57
C HIS A 339 8.98 5.83 10.81
N GLY A 340 9.34 4.54 10.64
CA GLY A 340 9.68 3.66 11.76
C GLY A 340 8.49 3.03 12.47
N LEU A 341 7.29 3.07 11.88
CA LEU A 341 6.06 2.55 12.50
C LEU A 341 5.65 1.24 11.85
N GLY A 342 5.12 0.31 12.66
CA GLY A 342 4.61 -0.98 12.19
C GLY A 342 5.70 -1.84 11.53
N LEU A 343 5.32 -2.57 10.48
CA LEU A 343 6.18 -3.53 9.80
C LEU A 343 7.43 -2.86 9.19
N SER A 344 8.60 -3.38 9.54
CA SER A 344 9.87 -3.11 8.86
C SER A 344 10.05 -4.11 7.72
N GLN A 345 10.14 -3.64 6.48
CA GLN A 345 10.25 -4.51 5.30
C GLN A 345 11.54 -5.35 5.39
N TRP A 346 12.69 -4.71 5.62
CA TRP A 346 13.96 -5.43 5.78
C TRP A 346 14.01 -6.33 7.02
N GLY A 347 13.33 -5.95 8.10
CA GLY A 347 13.19 -6.83 9.25
C GLY A 347 12.34 -8.08 8.96
N ALA A 348 11.23 -7.91 8.24
CA ALA A 348 10.41 -9.03 7.75
C ALA A 348 11.20 -9.94 6.79
N HIS A 349 12.00 -9.36 5.90
CA HIS A 349 12.90 -10.11 5.03
C HIS A 349 13.86 -11.00 5.82
N ASN A 350 14.58 -10.42 6.78
CA ASN A 350 15.59 -11.14 7.54
C ASN A 350 14.97 -12.20 8.46
N LEU A 351 13.80 -11.92 9.05
CA LEU A 351 13.03 -12.91 9.80
C LEU A 351 12.59 -14.08 8.91
N ALA A 352 12.09 -13.80 7.71
CA ALA A 352 11.70 -14.83 6.76
C ALA A 352 12.91 -15.68 6.30
N GLN A 353 14.09 -15.09 6.12
CA GLN A 353 15.33 -15.83 5.86
C GLN A 353 15.72 -16.78 7.01
N GLN A 354 15.31 -16.47 8.23
CA GLN A 354 15.50 -17.31 9.41
C GLN A 354 14.38 -18.36 9.59
N GLY A 355 13.46 -18.47 8.63
CA GLY A 355 12.37 -19.45 8.66
C GLY A 355 11.13 -19.00 9.45
N VAL A 356 11.06 -17.74 9.87
CA VAL A 356 9.88 -17.18 10.56
C VAL A 356 8.76 -16.97 9.53
N ASN A 357 7.56 -17.47 9.85
CA ASN A 357 6.43 -17.36 8.93
C ASN A 357 5.74 -15.98 8.99
N TYR A 358 4.92 -15.68 7.99
CA TYR A 358 4.30 -14.36 7.86
C TYR A 358 3.39 -13.98 9.04
N GLN A 359 2.72 -14.96 9.68
CA GLN A 359 1.83 -14.71 10.81
C GLN A 359 2.64 -14.27 12.03
N GLN A 360 3.77 -14.93 12.28
CA GLN A 360 4.71 -14.56 13.34
C GLN A 360 5.35 -13.19 13.08
N ILE A 361 5.76 -12.92 11.83
CA ILE A 361 6.28 -11.61 11.43
C ILE A 361 5.24 -10.52 11.73
N LEU A 362 4.00 -10.69 11.30
CA LEU A 362 2.93 -9.72 11.55
C LEU A 362 2.67 -9.54 13.05
N GLY A 363 2.62 -10.63 13.82
CA GLY A 363 2.42 -10.58 15.27
C GLY A 363 3.54 -9.87 16.03
N HIS A 364 4.77 -9.90 15.51
CA HIS A 364 5.90 -9.14 16.06
C HIS A 364 5.72 -7.63 15.88
N TYR A 365 5.37 -7.18 14.68
CA TYR A 365 5.27 -5.74 14.37
C TYR A 365 3.92 -5.10 14.72
N TYR A 366 2.84 -5.89 14.79
CA TYR A 366 1.49 -5.42 15.08
C TYR A 366 0.93 -6.14 16.33
N GLN A 367 1.21 -5.57 17.50
CA GLN A 367 0.89 -6.18 18.79
C GLN A 367 -0.63 -6.25 19.04
N ASN A 368 -1.07 -7.25 19.80
CA ASN A 368 -2.47 -7.41 20.20
C ASN A 368 -3.47 -7.52 19.03
N THR A 369 -3.01 -7.88 17.82
CA THR A 369 -3.87 -8.00 16.64
C THR A 369 -4.28 -9.43 16.36
N ALA A 370 -5.39 -9.58 15.63
CA ALA A 370 -5.84 -10.86 15.10
C ALA A 370 -5.75 -10.85 13.57
N LEU A 371 -5.24 -11.96 13.02
CA LEU A 371 -5.33 -12.24 11.59
C LEU A 371 -6.73 -12.77 11.29
N THR A 372 -7.48 -12.08 10.44
CA THR A 372 -8.88 -12.37 10.13
C THR A 372 -9.07 -12.44 8.61
N SER A 373 -9.99 -13.28 8.14
CA SER A 373 -10.41 -13.28 6.74
C SER A 373 -11.60 -12.35 6.53
N LEU A 374 -11.55 -11.53 5.48
CA LEU A 374 -12.66 -10.69 5.03
C LEU A 374 -13.87 -11.57 4.72
N GLN A 375 -14.93 -11.39 5.48
CA GLN A 375 -16.24 -11.91 5.13
C GLN A 375 -16.83 -10.96 4.09
N VAL A 376 -16.82 -11.37 2.83
CA VAL A 376 -17.57 -10.65 1.79
C VAL A 376 -19.05 -10.90 2.08
N LYS A 377 -19.74 -9.87 2.57
CA LYS A 377 -21.18 -9.90 2.76
C LYS A 377 -21.91 -9.69 1.44
#